data_AF-A0A3A2ZVF0-F1
#
_entry.id   AF-A0A3A2ZVF0-F1
#
_cell.length_a   1.000
_cell.length_b   1.000
_cell.length_c   1.000
_cell.angle_alpha   90.00
_cell.angle_beta   90.00
_cell.angle_gamma   90.00
#
_symmetry.space_group_name_H-M   'P 1'
#
loop_
_entity.id
_entity.type
_entity.pdbx_description
1 polymer ?
#
loop_
_entity_poly.entity_id
_entity_poly.type
_entity_poly.pdbx_seq_one_letter_code
_entity_poly.pdbx_strand_id
1 'polypeptide(L)'
;MSPTPENIDSRRRQPQIRWDKAKRLVVCLLFRCYEKDKPTFAAIFNAIFKDDLRESGFESPAPFSRLESQLTNMRIQGNDTWLQVIAGPPFDKYGHRSETIHLIENTAADLGLALLDKGIDNAGTSRFYSRAERDSSLEHTPDSEDESAQVAEIVELISDDEEPMDIRTNISTNSQWETVSATSDVTDFSEYDEPAVSSRMCVGEKCLWCHMEGVFSKASEPQQPEQRAPNIWSAGAKDVPPLLYRFSNIDSAGINSKQLIIAGLFASDAHVKSPDEFSSDEFKNHVTNHVRINRVLTPFISTFMTPLSPIYRALRAREGAIVTVIDAKKLQTPVYSAKALVSDMKLRNGWYCGTNEYLIWGNVPTEAIVSSFKVSELEKIASEYKDIGDMLQVNKMQKFKTTSGSSRNSLRTMLSKGPGKLDHDSGLVIGKLLKLLNISKTYSEGVALNLTNSWQFSKDGSWDEFKTGLNEAFARSSLPSPPLTTHSQPSVSVPEMDESAVNESDGHYDMIENESG
;
A
#
# COMPACT_ATOMS: atom_id res chain seq x y z
N MET A 1 25.86 -51.39 23.95
CA MET A 1 24.56 -51.33 23.25
C MET A 1 24.15 -49.88 23.21
N SER A 2 24.36 -49.23 22.06
CA SER A 2 24.03 -47.81 21.87
C SER A 2 22.56 -47.69 21.48
N PRO A 3 21.80 -46.71 21.99
CA PRO A 3 20.40 -46.56 21.66
C PRO A 3 20.26 -46.13 20.19
N THR A 4 19.40 -46.84 19.46
CA THR A 4 18.99 -46.50 18.10
C THR A 4 18.27 -45.15 18.08
N PRO A 5 18.54 -44.28 17.09
CA PRO A 5 17.87 -42.99 16.98
C PRO A 5 16.42 -43.20 16.57
N GLU A 6 15.49 -42.73 17.41
CA GLU A 6 14.07 -42.67 17.09
C GLU A 6 13.85 -41.82 15.84
N ASN A 7 13.17 -42.44 14.88
CA ASN A 7 12.75 -41.86 13.62
C ASN A 7 11.72 -40.75 13.88
N ILE A 8 12.14 -39.48 13.80
CA ILE A 8 11.25 -38.32 13.94
C ILE A 8 10.35 -38.27 12.70
N ASP A 9 9.13 -38.78 12.86
CA ASP A 9 8.04 -38.66 11.89
C ASP A 9 7.68 -37.17 11.67
N SER A 10 8.16 -36.62 10.56
CA SER A 10 8.06 -35.20 10.19
C SER A 10 6.69 -34.78 9.66
N ARG A 11 5.66 -35.62 9.75
CA ARG A 11 4.30 -35.33 9.22
C ARG A 11 3.26 -34.98 10.27
N ARG A 12 3.65 -34.65 11.52
CA ARG A 12 2.67 -34.18 12.52
C ARG A 12 2.16 -32.80 12.11
N ARG A 13 0.99 -32.79 11.45
CA ARG A 13 0.24 -31.55 11.13
C ARG A 13 0.09 -30.72 12.39
N GLN A 14 0.47 -29.44 12.32
CA GLN A 14 0.30 -28.55 13.46
C GLN A 14 -1.18 -28.48 13.85
N PRO A 15 -1.51 -28.49 15.16
CA PRO A 15 -2.89 -28.39 15.60
C PRO A 15 -3.50 -27.07 15.12
N GLN A 16 -4.72 -27.15 14.58
CA GLN A 16 -5.45 -26.00 14.03
C GLN A 16 -6.79 -25.84 14.76
N ILE A 17 -7.10 -24.60 15.16
CA ILE A 17 -8.38 -24.30 15.80
C ILE A 17 -9.46 -24.30 14.72
N ARG A 18 -10.45 -25.20 14.82
CA ARG A 18 -11.65 -25.15 13.99
C ARG A 18 -12.55 -24.01 14.50
N TRP A 19 -12.57 -22.90 13.75
CA TRP A 19 -13.38 -21.73 14.11
C TRP A 19 -14.85 -21.94 13.74
N ASP A 20 -15.71 -22.09 14.75
CA ASP A 20 -17.17 -22.10 14.62
C ASP A 20 -17.78 -20.73 14.99
N LYS A 21 -19.11 -20.65 15.09
CA LYS A 21 -19.80 -19.40 15.44
C LYS A 21 -19.56 -18.99 16.90
N ALA A 22 -19.53 -19.94 17.83
CA ALA A 22 -19.36 -19.67 19.27
C ALA A 22 -17.96 -19.13 19.59
N LYS A 23 -16.90 -19.74 19.04
CA LYS A 23 -15.51 -19.29 19.21
C LYS A 23 -15.31 -17.89 18.64
N ARG A 24 -15.87 -17.62 17.46
CA ARG A 24 -15.84 -16.28 16.83
C ARG A 24 -16.57 -15.24 17.68
N LEU A 25 -17.74 -15.59 18.23
CA LEU A 25 -18.53 -14.71 19.09
C LEU A 25 -17.76 -14.33 20.36
N VAL A 26 -17.17 -15.30 21.06
CA VAL A 26 -16.34 -15.05 22.25
C VAL A 26 -15.18 -14.11 21.93
N VAL A 27 -14.45 -14.35 20.83
CA VAL A 27 -13.36 -13.46 20.41
C VAL A 27 -13.85 -12.05 20.12
N CYS A 28 -14.97 -11.88 19.41
CA CYS A 28 -15.52 -10.55 19.15
C CYS A 28 -15.94 -9.84 20.45
N LEU A 29 -16.60 -10.54 21.37
CA LEU A 29 -17.04 -9.98 22.66
C LEU A 29 -15.85 -9.57 23.53
N LEU A 30 -14.80 -10.39 23.62
CA LEU A 30 -13.59 -10.03 24.35
C LEU A 30 -13.01 -8.69 23.87
N PHE A 31 -12.89 -8.49 22.56
CA PHE A 31 -12.31 -7.26 22.00
C PHE A 31 -13.24 -6.04 22.02
N ARG A 32 -14.57 -6.24 22.05
CA ARG A 32 -15.54 -5.14 22.14
C ARG A 32 -15.78 -4.66 23.57
N CYS A 33 -16.00 -5.59 24.50
CA CYS A 33 -16.56 -5.29 25.82
C CYS A 33 -15.49 -4.91 26.84
N TYR A 34 -14.26 -5.39 26.68
CA TYR A 34 -13.21 -5.28 27.70
C TYR A 34 -11.97 -4.56 27.17
N GLU A 35 -11.20 -3.98 28.08
CA GLU A 35 -9.87 -3.47 27.76
C GLU A 35 -8.94 -4.62 27.33
N LYS A 36 -8.08 -4.35 26.35
CA LYS A 36 -7.27 -5.39 25.70
C LYS A 36 -6.20 -5.89 26.66
N ASP A 37 -6.41 -7.08 27.21
CA ASP A 37 -5.43 -7.80 28.01
C ASP A 37 -5.10 -9.16 27.36
N LYS A 38 -3.91 -9.25 26.75
CA LYS A 38 -3.50 -10.41 25.93
C LYS A 38 -3.48 -11.73 26.71
N PRO A 39 -2.75 -11.85 27.84
CA PRO A 39 -2.74 -13.08 28.63
C PRO A 39 -4.13 -13.44 29.15
N THR A 40 -4.91 -12.48 29.63
CA THR A 40 -6.26 -12.72 30.17
C THR A 40 -7.22 -13.23 29.10
N PHE A 41 -7.26 -12.61 27.91
CA PHE A 41 -8.14 -13.06 26.81
C PHE A 41 -7.78 -14.45 26.33
N ALA A 42 -6.48 -14.76 26.23
CA ALA A 42 -6.04 -16.11 25.86
C ALA A 42 -6.43 -17.13 26.94
N ALA A 43 -6.22 -16.83 28.23
CA ALA A 43 -6.56 -17.72 29.32
C ALA A 43 -8.07 -18.05 29.34
N ILE A 44 -8.92 -17.02 29.25
CA ILE A 44 -10.38 -17.18 29.22
C ILE A 44 -10.82 -18.02 28.01
N PHE A 45 -10.34 -17.71 26.80
CA PHE A 45 -10.69 -18.47 25.61
C PHE A 45 -10.28 -19.95 25.71
N ASN A 46 -9.08 -20.22 26.22
CA ASN A 46 -8.59 -21.58 26.41
C ASN A 46 -9.37 -22.34 27.48
N ALA A 47 -9.87 -21.67 28.52
CA ALA A 47 -10.70 -22.29 29.53
C ALA A 47 -12.10 -22.62 28.99
N ILE A 48 -12.74 -21.70 28.26
CA ILE A 48 -14.08 -21.91 27.67
C ILE A 48 -14.06 -23.07 26.67
N PHE A 49 -13.04 -23.15 25.81
CA PHE A 49 -12.96 -24.15 24.73
C PHE A 49 -11.91 -25.23 24.98
N LYS A 50 -11.63 -25.55 26.25
CA LYS A 50 -10.55 -26.48 26.64
C LYS A 50 -10.66 -27.85 25.97
N ASP A 51 -11.84 -28.44 25.99
CA ASP A 51 -12.06 -29.78 25.43
C ASP A 51 -11.97 -29.76 23.90
N ASP A 52 -12.60 -28.80 23.23
CA ASP A 52 -12.52 -28.61 21.77
C ASP A 52 -11.07 -28.41 21.28
N LEU A 53 -10.26 -27.65 22.03
CA LEU A 53 -8.85 -27.43 21.70
C LEU A 53 -8.05 -28.71 21.86
N ARG A 54 -8.30 -29.50 22.92
CA ARG A 54 -7.66 -30.81 23.12
C ARG A 54 -8.02 -31.78 22.00
N GLU A 55 -9.28 -31.81 21.57
CA GLU A 55 -9.75 -32.60 20.42
C GLU A 55 -9.09 -32.16 19.10
N SER A 56 -8.76 -30.86 18.99
CA SER A 56 -8.04 -30.30 17.85
C SER A 56 -6.51 -30.52 17.92
N GLY A 57 -6.02 -31.30 18.89
CA GLY A 57 -4.61 -31.65 19.06
C GLY A 57 -3.77 -30.62 19.82
N PHE A 58 -4.38 -29.67 20.53
CA PHE A 58 -3.64 -28.74 21.37
C PHE A 58 -3.31 -29.38 22.72
N GLU A 59 -2.03 -29.74 22.91
CA GLU A 59 -1.49 -30.15 24.22
C GLU A 59 -1.17 -28.95 25.13
N SER A 60 -1.01 -27.77 24.54
CA SER A 60 -0.74 -26.51 25.24
C SER A 60 -1.79 -25.44 24.88
N PRO A 61 -2.02 -24.44 25.75
CA PRO A 61 -2.97 -23.38 25.49
C PRO A 61 -2.69 -22.66 24.16
N ALA A 62 -3.75 -22.39 23.39
CA ALA A 62 -3.68 -21.59 22.18
C ALA A 62 -3.17 -20.17 22.48
N PRO A 63 -2.18 -19.65 21.71
CA PRO A 63 -1.62 -18.34 21.97
C PRO A 63 -2.57 -17.22 21.54
N PHE A 64 -2.50 -16.07 22.21
CA PHE A 64 -3.28 -14.86 21.90
C PHE A 64 -3.20 -14.45 20.41
N SER A 65 -2.06 -14.65 19.75
CA SER A 65 -1.87 -14.32 18.34
C SER A 65 -2.86 -15.02 17.40
N ARG A 66 -3.37 -16.21 17.77
CA ARG A 66 -4.41 -16.92 17.01
C ARG A 66 -5.76 -16.20 17.08
N LEU A 67 -6.13 -15.67 18.25
CA LEU A 67 -7.35 -14.89 18.43
C LEU A 67 -7.28 -13.58 17.64
N GLU A 68 -6.16 -12.87 17.72
CA GLU A 68 -5.94 -11.61 16.99
C GLU A 68 -5.93 -11.81 15.46
N SER A 69 -5.30 -12.89 14.98
CA SER A 69 -5.33 -13.26 13.56
C SER A 69 -6.75 -13.57 13.12
N GLN A 70 -7.53 -14.29 13.93
CA GLN A 70 -8.91 -14.64 13.62
C GLN A 70 -9.81 -13.41 13.57
N LEU A 71 -9.71 -12.50 14.53
CA LEU A 71 -10.47 -11.25 14.52
C LEU A 71 -10.17 -10.41 13.27
N THR A 72 -8.88 -10.34 12.89
CA THR A 72 -8.45 -9.64 11.67
C THR A 72 -8.99 -10.31 10.41
N ASN A 73 -8.94 -11.65 10.34
CA ASN A 73 -9.47 -12.42 9.24
C ASN A 73 -10.99 -12.22 9.09
N MET A 74 -11.74 -12.28 10.19
CA MET A 74 -13.19 -12.02 10.20
C MET A 74 -13.55 -10.63 9.69
N ARG A 75 -12.77 -9.60 10.07
CA ARG A 75 -12.92 -8.25 9.55
C ARG A 75 -12.67 -8.18 8.04
N ILE A 76 -11.60 -8.82 7.56
CA ILE A 76 -11.21 -8.80 6.14
C ILE A 76 -12.24 -9.50 5.25
N GLN A 77 -12.83 -10.60 5.75
CA GLN A 77 -13.81 -11.40 5.02
C GLN A 77 -15.25 -10.86 5.16
N GLY A 78 -15.49 -9.90 6.05
CA GLY A 78 -16.84 -9.41 6.35
C GLY A 78 -17.70 -10.47 7.01
N ASN A 79 -17.15 -11.24 7.95
CA ASN A 79 -17.87 -12.32 8.63
C ASN A 79 -19.08 -11.78 9.43
N ASP A 80 -20.23 -12.42 9.30
CA ASP A 80 -21.49 -11.99 9.95
C ASP A 80 -21.36 -11.83 11.47
N THR A 81 -20.60 -12.71 12.14
CA THR A 81 -20.41 -12.60 13.60
C THR A 81 -19.64 -11.34 13.95
N TRP A 82 -18.64 -10.96 13.14
CA TRP A 82 -17.92 -9.72 13.31
C TRP A 82 -18.79 -8.51 12.98
N LEU A 83 -19.61 -8.57 11.94
CA LEU A 83 -20.54 -7.48 11.60
C LEU A 83 -21.53 -7.23 12.72
N GLN A 84 -22.20 -8.28 13.17
CA GLN A 84 -23.19 -8.18 14.24
C GLN A 84 -22.56 -7.73 15.56
N VAL A 85 -21.33 -8.19 15.86
CA VAL A 85 -20.69 -7.97 17.18
C VAL A 85 -19.78 -6.77 17.24
N ILE A 86 -19.06 -6.39 16.20
CA ILE A 86 -18.10 -5.27 16.24
C ILE A 86 -18.64 -4.04 15.50
N ALA A 87 -19.28 -4.24 14.34
CA ALA A 87 -19.76 -3.15 13.48
C ALA A 87 -21.25 -2.79 13.65
N GLY A 88 -22.01 -3.62 14.36
CA GLY A 88 -23.45 -3.43 14.57
C GLY A 88 -23.80 -2.22 15.45
N PRO A 89 -25.11 -1.93 15.63
CA PRO A 89 -25.63 -0.78 16.38
C PRO A 89 -25.05 -0.63 17.80
N PRO A 90 -25.28 0.53 18.47
CA PRO A 90 -24.71 0.84 19.78
C PRO A 90 -24.86 -0.34 20.75
N PHE A 91 -23.74 -0.69 21.37
CA PHE A 91 -23.59 -1.90 22.14
C PHE A 91 -24.49 -1.91 23.37
N ASP A 92 -25.46 -2.82 23.40
CA ASP A 92 -26.13 -3.24 24.63
C ASP A 92 -25.42 -4.48 25.19
N LYS A 93 -24.57 -4.27 26.21
CA LYS A 93 -23.76 -5.33 26.84
C LYS A 93 -24.63 -6.48 27.35
N TYR A 94 -25.83 -6.21 27.86
CA TYR A 94 -26.66 -7.24 28.50
C TYR A 94 -27.90 -7.61 27.69
N GLY A 95 -27.94 -7.27 26.40
CA GLY A 95 -29.00 -7.68 25.49
C GLY A 95 -28.92 -9.18 25.11
N HIS A 96 -29.29 -9.50 23.87
CA HIS A 96 -29.31 -10.86 23.29
C HIS A 96 -27.99 -11.68 23.34
N ARG A 97 -26.91 -11.16 23.94
CA ARG A 97 -25.60 -11.82 24.09
C ARG A 97 -25.16 -11.96 25.55
N SER A 98 -26.05 -11.65 26.50
CA SER A 98 -25.78 -11.71 27.94
C SER A 98 -25.27 -13.09 28.38
N GLU A 99 -25.81 -14.19 27.84
CA GLU A 99 -25.35 -15.54 28.18
C GLU A 99 -23.86 -15.76 27.88
N THR A 100 -23.38 -15.32 26.71
CA THR A 100 -21.96 -15.47 26.36
C THR A 100 -21.08 -14.52 27.16
N ILE A 101 -21.60 -13.34 27.53
CA ILE A 101 -20.88 -12.39 28.39
C ILE A 101 -20.75 -12.94 29.81
N HIS A 102 -21.82 -13.49 30.39
CA HIS A 102 -21.77 -14.17 31.68
C HIS A 102 -20.84 -15.38 31.65
N LEU A 103 -20.81 -16.14 30.54
CA LEU A 103 -19.83 -17.22 30.38
C LEU A 103 -18.39 -16.68 30.45
N ILE A 104 -18.10 -15.56 29.77
CA ILE A 104 -16.78 -14.91 29.81
C ILE A 104 -16.44 -14.42 31.23
N GLU A 105 -17.37 -13.73 31.89
CA GLU A 105 -17.19 -13.16 33.23
C GLU A 105 -17.03 -14.24 34.30
N ASN A 106 -17.88 -15.27 34.28
CA ASN A 106 -17.78 -16.40 35.20
C ASN A 106 -16.47 -17.16 35.00
N THR A 107 -16.06 -17.40 33.74
CA THR A 107 -14.78 -18.05 33.47
C THR A 107 -13.60 -17.19 33.96
N ALA A 108 -13.66 -15.87 33.78
CA ALA A 108 -12.64 -14.98 34.31
C ALA A 108 -12.57 -15.04 35.85
N ALA A 109 -13.72 -15.04 36.53
CA ALA A 109 -13.82 -15.15 37.97
C ALA A 109 -13.26 -16.49 38.49
N ASP A 110 -13.61 -17.61 37.86
CA ASP A 110 -13.11 -18.95 38.21
C ASP A 110 -11.58 -19.05 38.04
N LEU A 111 -11.01 -18.30 37.10
CA LEU A 111 -9.56 -18.20 36.88
C LEU A 111 -8.89 -17.16 37.79
N GLY A 112 -9.63 -16.40 38.59
CA GLY A 112 -9.11 -15.29 39.40
C GLY A 112 -8.56 -14.13 38.56
N LEU A 113 -9.07 -13.93 37.35
CA LEU A 113 -8.65 -12.89 36.41
C LEU A 113 -9.62 -11.69 36.47
N ALA A 114 -9.06 -10.49 36.50
CA ALA A 114 -9.85 -9.26 36.43
C ALA A 114 -10.11 -8.87 34.97
N LEU A 115 -11.39 -8.69 34.60
CA LEU A 115 -11.80 -8.08 33.34
C LEU A 115 -12.16 -6.61 33.58
N LEU A 116 -11.47 -5.70 32.88
CA LEU A 116 -11.77 -4.28 32.93
C LEU A 116 -12.78 -3.96 31.83
N ASP A 117 -13.97 -3.49 32.23
CA ASP A 117 -15.00 -3.03 31.31
C ASP A 117 -14.51 -1.83 30.51
N LYS A 118 -14.75 -1.87 29.21
CA LYS A 118 -14.43 -0.78 28.30
C LYS A 118 -15.51 0.29 28.44
N GLY A 119 -15.21 1.36 29.19
CA GLY A 119 -16.18 2.44 29.45
C GLY A 119 -16.67 3.20 28.21
N ILE A 120 -16.05 3.00 27.04
CA ILE A 120 -16.42 3.62 25.76
C ILE A 120 -16.40 2.55 24.66
N ASP A 121 -17.54 2.34 24.00
CA ASP A 121 -17.63 1.50 22.81
C ASP A 121 -16.96 2.17 21.60
N ASN A 122 -15.64 1.98 21.48
CA ASN A 122 -14.88 2.48 20.33
C ASN A 122 -14.85 1.50 19.14
N ALA A 123 -15.57 0.37 19.23
CA ALA A 123 -15.59 -0.66 18.20
C ALA A 123 -16.26 -0.17 16.90
N GLY A 124 -17.21 0.77 17.00
CA GLY A 124 -18.00 1.32 15.89
C GLY A 124 -17.40 2.52 15.14
N THR A 125 -16.20 3.03 15.48
CA THR A 125 -15.61 4.18 14.75
C THR A 125 -15.04 3.82 13.36
N SER A 126 -15.31 2.61 12.89
CA SER A 126 -14.99 2.10 11.55
C SER A 126 -16.26 2.07 10.70
N ARG A 127 -16.39 3.01 9.76
CA ARG A 127 -17.46 3.01 8.73
C ARG A 127 -17.32 1.74 7.88
N PHE A 128 -18.04 0.70 8.26
CA PHE A 128 -18.17 -0.55 7.52
C PHE A 128 -19.63 -0.68 7.10
N TYR A 129 -19.89 -1.00 5.83
CA TYR A 129 -21.24 -1.23 5.30
C TYR A 129 -21.47 -2.73 5.15
N SER A 130 -22.61 -3.23 5.62
CA SER A 130 -23.01 -4.63 5.44
C SER A 130 -23.26 -4.93 3.96
N ARG A 131 -22.87 -6.12 3.50
CA ARG A 131 -23.08 -6.60 2.13
C ARG A 131 -24.56 -6.89 1.82
N ALA A 132 -25.38 -7.13 2.84
CA ALA A 132 -26.79 -7.48 2.71
C ALA A 132 -27.73 -6.28 2.51
N GLU A 133 -27.36 -5.08 2.96
CA GLU A 133 -28.21 -3.88 2.84
C GLU A 133 -28.26 -3.29 1.41
N ARG A 134 -27.43 -3.79 0.49
CA ARG A 134 -27.48 -3.40 -0.93
C ARG A 134 -28.59 -4.13 -1.71
N ASP A 135 -29.01 -5.31 -1.29
CA ASP A 135 -30.05 -6.08 -2.00
C ASP A 135 -31.46 -5.73 -1.53
N SER A 136 -31.65 -5.03 -0.40
CA SER A 136 -32.97 -4.77 0.19
C SER A 136 -33.58 -3.40 -0.12
N SER A 137 -32.93 -2.55 -0.94
CA SER A 137 -33.44 -1.20 -1.28
C SER A 137 -34.20 -1.13 -2.61
N LEU A 138 -34.52 -2.26 -3.21
CA LEU A 138 -35.38 -2.34 -4.39
C LEU A 138 -36.52 -3.30 -4.07
N GLU A 139 -37.68 -2.77 -3.69
CA GLU A 139 -39.00 -3.24 -4.14
C GLU A 139 -40.16 -2.47 -3.50
N HIS A 140 -40.93 -1.75 -4.33
CA HIS A 140 -42.39 -1.90 -4.41
C HIS A 140 -42.97 -1.14 -5.61
N THR A 141 -43.46 -1.86 -6.63
CA THR A 141 -44.88 -1.93 -7.07
C THR A 141 -45.03 -2.83 -8.32
N PRO A 142 -46.23 -3.37 -8.60
CA PRO A 142 -46.45 -4.76 -9.00
C PRO A 142 -46.87 -4.96 -10.47
N ASP A 143 -46.67 -6.16 -11.02
CA ASP A 143 -47.74 -6.94 -11.69
C ASP A 143 -47.27 -8.26 -12.34
N SER A 144 -48.23 -9.20 -12.40
CA SER A 144 -48.37 -10.41 -13.23
C SER A 144 -47.61 -11.71 -12.87
N GLU A 145 -48.33 -12.55 -12.13
CA GLU A 145 -48.81 -13.92 -12.48
C GLU A 145 -47.94 -14.90 -13.30
N ASP A 146 -47.67 -16.03 -12.62
CA ASP A 146 -47.76 -17.45 -13.06
C ASP A 146 -46.70 -18.08 -14.00
N GLU A 147 -45.83 -18.95 -13.46
CA GLU A 147 -46.00 -20.42 -13.51
C GLU A 147 -44.84 -21.17 -12.80
N SER A 148 -45.25 -22.15 -12.00
CA SER A 148 -44.52 -23.22 -11.26
C SER A 148 -43.71 -24.19 -12.17
N ALA A 149 -42.79 -25.09 -11.77
CA ALA A 149 -42.54 -25.84 -10.54
C ALA A 149 -41.19 -26.63 -10.62
N GLN A 150 -40.58 -26.94 -9.45
CA GLN A 150 -39.95 -28.24 -9.04
C GLN A 150 -38.66 -28.75 -9.77
N VAL A 151 -37.61 -29.40 -9.20
CA VAL A 151 -37.35 -30.20 -7.96
C VAL A 151 -35.83 -30.50 -7.81
N ALA A 152 -35.39 -30.77 -6.55
CA ALA A 152 -34.22 -31.57 -6.04
C ALA A 152 -32.78 -31.10 -6.33
N GLU A 153 -31.92 -30.84 -5.33
CA GLU A 153 -31.31 -31.75 -4.34
C GLU A 153 -30.26 -32.69 -4.96
N ILE A 154 -28.98 -32.49 -4.60
CA ILE A 154 -28.00 -33.52 -4.20
C ILE A 154 -26.71 -32.84 -3.71
N VAL A 155 -26.29 -33.27 -2.53
CA VAL A 155 -25.01 -33.04 -1.85
C VAL A 155 -24.09 -34.23 -2.13
N GLU A 156 -22.81 -34.02 -2.45
CA GLU A 156 -21.63 -34.84 -2.05
C GLU A 156 -20.37 -34.25 -2.72
N LEU A 157 -19.41 -33.71 -1.96
CA LEU A 157 -18.20 -34.36 -1.38
C LEU A 157 -17.06 -34.64 -2.38
N ILE A 158 -15.82 -34.47 -1.87
CA ILE A 158 -14.46 -34.67 -2.44
C ILE A 158 -13.73 -33.32 -2.63
N SER A 159 -13.00 -32.80 -1.63
CA SER A 159 -11.70 -33.20 -1.06
C SER A 159 -10.52 -32.48 -1.71
N ASP A 160 -9.77 -31.79 -0.85
CA ASP A 160 -8.59 -30.96 -1.07
C ASP A 160 -7.36 -31.75 -1.57
N ASP A 161 -6.48 -31.07 -2.30
CA ASP A 161 -5.02 -31.17 -2.14
C ASP A 161 -4.38 -29.94 -2.79
N GLU A 162 -3.59 -29.16 -2.04
CA GLU A 162 -2.28 -28.62 -2.42
C GLU A 162 -1.66 -27.86 -1.21
N GLU A 163 -0.45 -28.27 -0.84
CA GLU A 163 0.35 -27.80 0.30
C GLU A 163 0.96 -26.39 0.09
N PRO A 164 1.32 -25.66 1.17
CA PRO A 164 2.33 -24.61 1.07
C PRO A 164 3.54 -24.79 1.99
N MET A 165 4.69 -24.44 1.43
CA MET A 165 6.05 -24.44 2.00
C MET A 165 6.23 -23.53 3.24
N ASP A 166 7.03 -24.05 4.18
CA ASP A 166 7.58 -23.40 5.38
C ASP A 166 8.76 -22.45 5.06
N ILE A 167 8.78 -21.25 5.67
CA ILE A 167 10.03 -20.54 6.02
C ILE A 167 9.90 -19.92 7.42
N ARG A 168 10.66 -20.48 8.36
CA ARG A 168 10.95 -19.94 9.71
C ARG A 168 12.12 -18.95 9.65
N THR A 169 12.08 -17.91 10.46
CA THR A 169 13.25 -17.46 11.25
C THR A 169 12.81 -16.88 12.61
N ASN A 170 13.38 -17.45 13.67
CA ASN A 170 13.36 -17.00 15.06
C ASN A 170 14.36 -15.86 15.24
N ILE A 171 14.04 -14.79 15.99
CA ILE A 171 14.98 -14.14 16.93
C ILE A 171 14.22 -13.65 18.16
N SER A 172 14.83 -13.94 19.31
CA SER A 172 14.42 -13.77 20.70
C SER A 172 14.60 -12.33 21.23
N THR A 173 13.72 -11.95 22.18
CA THR A 173 13.90 -11.15 23.42
C THR A 173 15.15 -10.26 23.57
N ASN A 174 15.12 -9.03 24.11
CA ASN A 174 14.55 -8.62 25.39
C ASN A 174 14.80 -7.11 25.63
N SER A 175 14.28 -6.59 26.75
CA SER A 175 14.61 -5.32 27.44
C SER A 175 13.62 -4.18 27.17
N GLN A 176 12.64 -3.89 28.03
CA GLN A 176 12.65 -3.46 29.44
C GLN A 176 12.69 -1.93 29.59
N TRP A 177 11.80 -1.50 30.48
CA TRP A 177 11.10 -0.24 30.71
C TRP A 177 11.96 0.90 31.24
N GLU A 178 11.52 2.14 30.99
CA GLU A 178 11.51 3.20 32.01
C GLU A 178 10.48 4.29 31.67
N THR A 179 9.74 4.68 32.70
CA THR A 179 8.58 5.58 32.71
C THR A 179 9.00 6.88 33.37
N VAL A 180 8.62 8.04 32.82
CA VAL A 180 8.65 9.31 33.57
C VAL A 180 7.42 10.15 33.22
N SER A 181 6.72 10.58 34.26
CA SER A 181 5.56 11.49 34.27
C SER A 181 6.00 12.93 34.54
N ALA A 182 5.29 13.92 33.98
CA ALA A 182 4.93 15.23 34.59
C ALA A 182 4.18 16.10 33.55
N THR A 183 2.86 16.33 33.66
CA THR A 183 2.10 17.44 34.30
C THR A 183 1.94 18.74 33.48
N SER A 184 0.66 19.07 33.23
CA SER A 184 -0.06 20.38 33.15
C SER A 184 0.49 21.55 32.30
N ASP A 185 -0.31 22.09 31.39
CA ASP A 185 -1.28 23.17 31.71
C ASP A 185 -2.22 23.52 30.55
N VAL A 186 -3.40 24.03 30.92
CA VAL A 186 -4.54 24.38 30.06
C VAL A 186 -4.50 25.87 29.72
N THR A 187 -4.65 26.23 28.45
CA THR A 187 -5.27 27.50 28.05
C THR A 187 -6.10 27.32 26.79
N ASP A 188 -7.36 27.71 26.96
CA ASP A 188 -8.47 27.82 26.01
C ASP A 188 -8.34 29.09 25.17
N PHE A 189 -8.46 29.01 23.82
CA PHE A 189 -8.83 30.14 22.95
C PHE A 189 -9.27 29.69 21.53
N SER A 190 -10.55 29.95 21.24
CA SER A 190 -11.21 30.34 19.99
C SER A 190 -11.03 29.51 18.69
N GLU A 191 -12.05 28.68 18.48
CA GLU A 191 -12.83 28.35 17.28
C GLU A 191 -12.57 29.16 15.99
N TYR A 192 -11.95 28.51 15.00
CA TYR A 192 -12.08 28.81 13.56
C TYR A 192 -12.22 27.47 12.80
N ASP A 193 -13.31 27.35 12.03
CA ASP A 193 -13.63 26.18 11.21
C ASP A 193 -12.62 25.96 10.07
N GLU A 194 -11.68 25.01 10.25
CA GLU A 194 -10.93 24.40 9.15
C GLU A 194 -11.69 23.21 8.55
N PRO A 195 -11.69 23.02 7.22
CA PRO A 195 -12.28 21.84 6.60
C PRO A 195 -11.43 20.61 6.93
N ALA A 196 -11.88 19.82 7.90
CA ALA A 196 -11.29 18.55 8.27
C ALA A 196 -11.34 17.54 7.12
N VAL A 197 -10.34 17.56 6.24
CA VAL A 197 -10.00 16.43 5.39
C VAL A 197 -9.33 15.40 6.30
N SER A 198 -10.16 14.57 6.95
CA SER A 198 -9.74 13.43 7.75
C SER A 198 -9.02 12.41 6.87
N SER A 199 -7.73 12.62 6.64
CA SER A 199 -6.80 11.69 6.01
C SER A 199 -6.53 10.51 6.94
N ARG A 200 -7.49 9.58 7.03
CA ARG A 200 -7.22 8.24 7.57
C ARG A 200 -6.49 7.45 6.48
N MET A 201 -5.17 7.65 6.40
CA MET A 201 -4.29 6.88 5.54
C MET A 201 -4.22 5.43 6.05
N CYS A 202 -4.48 4.46 5.17
CA CYS A 202 -4.48 3.04 5.53
C CYS A 202 -3.12 2.57 6.07
N VAL A 203 -3.15 2.01 7.28
CA VAL A 203 -2.06 1.26 7.90
C VAL A 203 -2.05 -0.14 7.27
N GLY A 204 -1.08 -0.45 6.42
CA GLY A 204 -0.70 -1.85 6.12
C GLY A 204 -1.22 -2.55 4.86
N GLU A 205 -2.02 -1.92 3.99
CA GLU A 205 -2.46 -2.58 2.72
C GLU A 205 -1.58 -2.19 1.51
N LYS A 206 -1.41 -3.14 0.58
CA LYS A 206 -0.32 -3.19 -0.41
C LYS A 206 -0.84 -2.77 -1.82
N CYS A 207 -0.01 -2.21 -2.73
CA CYS A 207 -0.39 -1.94 -4.14
C CYS A 207 0.18 -3.01 -5.11
N LEU A 208 -0.59 -3.52 -6.09
CA LEU A 208 -0.36 -4.85 -6.70
C LEU A 208 1.01 -4.98 -7.35
N TRP A 209 1.54 -3.87 -7.86
CA TRP A 209 2.91 -3.77 -8.38
C TRP A 209 3.98 -4.23 -7.39
N CYS A 210 3.80 -4.00 -6.09
CA CYS A 210 4.70 -4.50 -5.04
C CYS A 210 4.61 -6.03 -4.85
N HIS A 211 3.61 -6.71 -5.43
CA HIS A 211 3.45 -8.16 -5.38
C HIS A 211 4.10 -8.86 -6.56
N MET A 212 3.82 -8.36 -7.77
CA MET A 212 3.93 -9.15 -8.98
C MET A 212 5.31 -9.06 -9.62
N GLU A 213 6.18 -8.21 -9.10
CA GLU A 213 7.63 -8.35 -9.29
C GLU A 213 8.20 -9.66 -8.68
N GLY A 214 7.36 -10.60 -8.23
CA GLY A 214 7.75 -11.90 -7.68
C GLY A 214 7.19 -13.17 -8.35
N VAL A 215 6.17 -13.15 -9.23
CA VAL A 215 5.60 -14.40 -9.80
C VAL A 215 4.89 -14.15 -11.15
N PHE A 216 5.12 -15.03 -12.15
CA PHE A 216 4.55 -14.98 -13.51
C PHE A 216 3.48 -16.07 -13.81
N SER A 217 2.46 -15.68 -14.61
CA SER A 217 1.58 -16.48 -15.52
C SER A 217 0.50 -17.40 -14.91
N LYS A 218 -0.71 -17.67 -15.47
CA LYS A 218 -1.34 -17.53 -16.82
C LYS A 218 -2.91 -17.52 -16.75
N ALA A 219 -3.58 -17.25 -17.89
CA ALA A 219 -5.01 -16.91 -18.22
C ALA A 219 -6.13 -17.97 -17.87
N SER A 220 -7.46 -17.85 -18.11
CA SER A 220 -8.32 -17.23 -19.16
C SER A 220 -9.85 -17.15 -18.80
N GLU A 221 -10.67 -16.52 -19.67
CA GLU A 221 -12.10 -16.07 -19.56
C GLU A 221 -13.14 -16.88 -20.38
N PRO A 222 -14.47 -16.68 -20.13
CA PRO A 222 -15.47 -16.56 -21.21
C PRO A 222 -16.54 -15.44 -21.04
N GLN A 223 -17.17 -15.03 -22.17
CA GLN A 223 -18.04 -13.84 -22.40
C GLN A 223 -19.56 -14.07 -22.26
N GLN A 224 -20.32 -12.97 -22.01
CA GLN A 224 -21.79 -12.80 -22.16
C GLN A 224 -22.14 -11.30 -22.41
N PRO A 225 -23.40 -10.90 -22.73
CA PRO A 225 -23.70 -9.89 -23.76
C PRO A 225 -23.84 -8.43 -23.30
N GLU A 226 -23.71 -7.57 -24.31
CA GLU A 226 -23.37 -6.15 -24.29
C GLU A 226 -24.42 -5.20 -23.70
N GLN A 227 -23.98 -4.42 -22.71
CA GLN A 227 -24.54 -3.11 -22.38
C GLN A 227 -23.41 -2.08 -22.52
N ARG A 228 -23.70 -0.86 -22.99
CA ARG A 228 -22.69 0.22 -23.15
C ARG A 228 -22.07 0.58 -21.80
N ALA A 229 -20.79 0.98 -21.79
CA ALA A 229 -20.07 1.31 -20.57
C ALA A 229 -20.72 2.52 -19.86
N PRO A 230 -21.13 2.40 -18.58
CA PRO A 230 -21.66 3.53 -17.85
C PRO A 230 -20.56 4.50 -17.40
N ASN A 231 -20.80 5.81 -17.57
CA ASN A 231 -20.01 6.92 -16.99
C ASN A 231 -19.92 6.93 -15.45
N ILE A 232 -20.58 5.97 -14.78
CA ILE A 232 -20.75 5.83 -13.33
C ILE A 232 -19.41 5.65 -12.59
N TRP A 233 -18.38 5.11 -13.25
CA TRP A 233 -17.12 4.77 -12.58
C TRP A 233 -16.07 5.89 -12.55
N SER A 234 -16.29 6.95 -13.31
CA SER A 234 -15.38 8.10 -13.28
C SER A 234 -15.41 8.76 -11.90
N ALA A 235 -14.23 9.04 -11.34
CA ALA A 235 -14.19 9.82 -10.12
C ALA A 235 -14.68 11.24 -10.46
N GLY A 236 -15.64 11.76 -9.69
CA GLY A 236 -16.02 13.16 -9.83
C GLY A 236 -14.78 14.04 -9.63
N ALA A 237 -14.73 15.21 -10.28
CA ALA A 237 -13.58 16.12 -10.15
C ALA A 237 -13.24 16.48 -8.69
N LYS A 238 -14.18 16.31 -7.75
CA LYS A 238 -13.99 16.50 -6.30
C LYS A 238 -13.26 15.35 -5.60
N ASP A 239 -13.24 14.15 -6.18
CA ASP A 239 -12.69 12.93 -5.58
C ASP A 239 -11.30 12.55 -6.13
N VAL A 240 -10.83 13.27 -7.15
CA VAL A 240 -9.50 13.11 -7.74
C VAL A 240 -8.51 14.03 -7.00
N PRO A 241 -7.41 13.51 -6.44
CA PRO A 241 -6.37 14.32 -5.83
C PRO A 241 -5.82 15.33 -6.85
N PRO A 242 -5.54 16.58 -6.45
CA PRO A 242 -5.07 17.61 -7.37
C PRO A 242 -3.72 17.26 -8.01
N LEU A 243 -2.91 16.45 -7.34
CA LEU A 243 -1.63 15.95 -7.84
C LEU A 243 -1.60 14.44 -7.84
N LEU A 244 -1.11 13.88 -8.94
CA LEU A 244 -0.87 12.45 -9.12
C LEU A 244 0.61 12.21 -9.45
N TYR A 245 1.11 11.04 -9.07
CA TYR A 245 2.51 10.66 -9.22
C TYR A 245 2.60 9.35 -9.98
N ARG A 246 3.41 9.32 -11.04
CA ARG A 246 3.63 8.13 -11.87
C ARG A 246 5.08 7.70 -11.79
N PHE A 247 5.28 6.38 -11.75
CA PHE A 247 6.54 5.75 -12.08
C PHE A 247 6.41 5.12 -13.48
N SER A 248 7.46 5.25 -14.28
CA SER A 248 7.62 4.52 -15.54
C SER A 248 9.09 4.18 -15.80
N ASN A 249 9.35 3.15 -16.59
CA ASN A 249 10.67 2.74 -17.07
C ASN A 249 10.56 2.18 -18.51
N ILE A 250 11.63 1.59 -19.04
CA ILE A 250 11.65 0.99 -20.38
C ILE A 250 10.63 -0.15 -20.58
N ASP A 251 10.25 -0.84 -19.51
CA ASP A 251 9.26 -1.93 -19.54
C ASP A 251 7.81 -1.43 -19.42
N SER A 252 7.63 -0.13 -19.17
CA SER A 252 6.30 0.45 -19.05
C SER A 252 5.66 0.58 -20.43
N ALA A 253 4.50 -0.05 -20.62
CA ALA A 253 3.75 0.03 -21.86
C ALA A 253 3.38 1.49 -22.21
N GLY A 254 3.31 1.75 -23.52
CA GLY A 254 2.93 3.05 -24.06
C GLY A 254 4.10 4.03 -24.21
N ILE A 255 3.75 5.30 -24.47
CA ILE A 255 4.73 6.39 -24.59
C ILE A 255 4.87 7.03 -23.21
N ASN A 256 6.09 7.15 -22.69
CA ASN A 256 6.36 7.72 -21.37
C ASN A 256 7.47 8.78 -21.50
N SER A 257 7.15 9.92 -22.11
CA SER A 257 8.08 11.04 -22.30
C SER A 257 7.84 12.17 -21.29
N LYS A 258 8.75 13.14 -21.21
CA LYS A 258 8.58 14.32 -20.35
C LYS A 258 7.48 15.27 -20.85
N GLN A 259 7.11 15.16 -22.12
CA GLN A 259 6.14 16.03 -22.78
C GLN A 259 4.78 15.36 -22.94
N LEU A 260 4.74 14.04 -23.02
CA LEU A 260 3.53 13.32 -23.34
C LEU A 260 3.60 11.90 -22.78
N ILE A 261 2.50 11.47 -22.16
CA ILE A 261 2.30 10.08 -21.76
C ILE A 261 1.07 9.55 -22.48
N ILE A 262 1.18 8.40 -23.14
CA ILE A 262 0.07 7.72 -23.82
C ILE A 262 0.02 6.28 -23.31
N ALA A 263 -1.17 5.80 -22.97
CA ALA A 263 -1.43 4.44 -22.54
C ALA A 263 -1.03 3.44 -23.62
N GLY A 264 -0.64 2.23 -23.20
CA GLY A 264 -0.15 1.19 -24.11
C GLY A 264 -1.10 0.90 -25.27
N LEU A 265 -2.42 0.89 -25.02
CA LEU A 265 -3.42 0.59 -26.06
C LEU A 265 -3.41 1.60 -27.22
N PHE A 266 -3.07 2.87 -26.94
CA PHE A 266 -3.15 3.95 -27.93
C PHE A 266 -1.78 4.39 -28.44
N ALA A 267 -0.70 3.69 -28.09
CA ALA A 267 0.65 4.13 -28.38
C ALA A 267 0.98 4.22 -29.89
N SER A 268 0.28 3.44 -30.70
CA SER A 268 0.41 3.41 -32.17
C SER A 268 -0.68 4.19 -32.89
N ASP A 269 -1.70 4.66 -32.17
CA ASP A 269 -2.88 5.30 -32.75
C ASP A 269 -2.80 6.82 -32.57
N ALA A 270 -3.14 7.57 -33.61
CA ALA A 270 -3.21 9.03 -33.53
C ALA A 270 -4.42 9.52 -32.72
N HIS A 271 -5.42 8.66 -32.48
CA HIS A 271 -6.67 9.02 -31.83
C HIS A 271 -6.94 8.15 -30.59
N VAL A 272 -7.05 8.79 -29.43
CA VAL A 272 -7.45 8.16 -28.17
C VAL A 272 -8.97 8.01 -28.17
N LYS A 273 -9.44 6.76 -28.24
CA LYS A 273 -10.88 6.45 -28.12
C LYS A 273 -11.38 6.81 -26.71
N SER A 274 -12.56 7.41 -26.64
CA SER A 274 -13.30 7.66 -25.41
C SER A 274 -13.70 6.35 -24.73
N PRO A 275 -13.80 6.29 -23.38
CA PRO A 275 -14.35 5.11 -22.69
C PRO A 275 -15.73 4.69 -23.19
N ASP A 276 -16.57 5.65 -23.61
CA ASP A 276 -17.94 5.41 -24.09
C ASP A 276 -17.98 4.67 -25.45
N GLU A 277 -16.84 4.61 -26.15
CA GLU A 277 -16.69 3.84 -27.40
C GLU A 277 -16.44 2.35 -27.15
N PHE A 278 -16.22 1.94 -25.90
CA PHE A 278 -16.07 0.55 -25.50
C PHE A 278 -17.38 0.03 -24.91
N SER A 279 -17.71 -1.24 -25.19
CA SER A 279 -18.76 -1.93 -24.46
C SER A 279 -18.42 -2.02 -22.97
N SER A 280 -19.43 -2.21 -22.11
CA SER A 280 -19.18 -2.36 -20.67
C SER A 280 -18.25 -3.53 -20.38
N ASP A 281 -18.29 -4.61 -21.17
CA ASP A 281 -17.47 -5.79 -20.91
C ASP A 281 -16.04 -5.63 -21.41
N GLU A 282 -15.83 -4.93 -22.53
CA GLU A 282 -14.48 -4.50 -22.93
C GLU A 282 -13.85 -3.58 -21.88
N PHE A 283 -14.61 -2.61 -21.35
CA PHE A 283 -14.13 -1.73 -20.28
C PHE A 283 -13.75 -2.53 -19.03
N LYS A 284 -14.63 -3.43 -18.56
CA LYS A 284 -14.34 -4.32 -17.41
C LYS A 284 -13.13 -5.21 -17.67
N ASN A 285 -12.97 -5.72 -18.89
CA ASN A 285 -11.83 -6.55 -19.25
C ASN A 285 -10.53 -5.71 -19.25
N HIS A 286 -10.57 -4.48 -19.76
CA HIS A 286 -9.43 -3.55 -19.66
C HIS A 286 -9.07 -3.24 -18.21
N VAL A 287 -10.05 -3.00 -17.33
CA VAL A 287 -9.80 -2.78 -15.90
C VAL A 287 -9.20 -4.03 -15.28
N THR A 288 -9.78 -5.19 -15.54
CA THR A 288 -9.32 -6.48 -15.01
C THR A 288 -7.89 -6.78 -15.43
N ASN A 289 -7.57 -6.62 -16.72
CA ASN A 289 -6.24 -6.82 -17.26
C ASN A 289 -5.23 -5.82 -16.68
N HIS A 290 -5.61 -4.55 -16.53
CA HIS A 290 -4.72 -3.53 -15.98
C HIS A 290 -4.44 -3.78 -14.50
N VAL A 291 -5.51 -3.97 -13.72
CA VAL A 291 -5.44 -4.22 -12.29
C VAL A 291 -4.67 -5.49 -12.01
N ARG A 292 -4.88 -6.59 -12.75
CA ARG A 292 -4.14 -7.84 -12.59
C ARG A 292 -2.77 -7.83 -13.26
N ILE A 293 -2.41 -6.72 -13.92
CA ILE A 293 -1.16 -6.51 -14.68
C ILE A 293 -0.88 -7.70 -15.62
N ASN A 294 -1.93 -8.14 -16.30
CA ASN A 294 -1.78 -9.04 -17.42
C ASN A 294 -0.94 -8.34 -18.48
N ARG A 295 -0.13 -9.09 -19.24
CA ARG A 295 0.74 -8.56 -20.31
C ARG A 295 -0.07 -8.21 -21.56
N VAL A 296 -1.10 -7.39 -21.39
CA VAL A 296 -2.03 -6.93 -22.43
C VAL A 296 -2.03 -5.41 -22.39
N LEU A 297 -2.02 -4.78 -23.56
CA LEU A 297 -2.12 -3.34 -23.67
C LEU A 297 -3.50 -2.87 -23.16
N THR A 298 -3.50 -1.84 -22.33
CA THR A 298 -4.71 -1.30 -21.71
C THR A 298 -4.77 0.21 -21.93
N PRO A 299 -5.97 0.81 -21.89
CA PRO A 299 -6.17 2.24 -22.05
C PRO A 299 -5.79 3.05 -20.80
N PHE A 300 -5.26 2.41 -19.75
CA PHE A 300 -5.02 3.04 -18.46
C PHE A 300 -3.55 3.37 -18.20
N ILE A 301 -3.34 4.52 -17.57
CA ILE A 301 -2.07 5.01 -17.04
C ILE A 301 -2.17 4.98 -15.51
N SER A 302 -1.51 4.02 -14.87
CA SER A 302 -1.46 3.92 -13.41
C SER A 302 -0.68 5.09 -12.79
N THR A 303 -1.28 5.69 -11.77
CA THR A 303 -0.74 6.81 -10.98
C THR A 303 -1.09 6.67 -9.50
N PHE A 304 -0.41 7.40 -8.63
CA PHE A 304 -0.57 7.34 -7.19
C PHE A 304 -0.86 8.72 -6.60
N MET A 305 -1.62 8.77 -5.52
CA MET A 305 -1.89 10.01 -4.78
C MET A 305 -0.66 10.56 -4.06
N THR A 306 0.33 9.73 -3.74
CA THR A 306 1.52 10.11 -2.96
C THR A 306 2.81 9.68 -3.65
N PRO A 307 3.90 10.45 -3.54
CA PRO A 307 5.17 10.17 -4.21
C PRO A 307 5.91 8.93 -3.69
N LEU A 308 5.61 8.45 -2.47
CA LEU A 308 6.35 7.34 -1.85
C LEU A 308 6.44 6.10 -2.75
N SER A 309 5.29 5.63 -3.26
CA SER A 309 5.26 4.39 -4.06
C SER A 309 5.99 4.57 -5.41
N PRO A 310 5.74 5.63 -6.20
CA PRO A 310 6.51 5.92 -7.42
C PRO A 310 8.01 6.07 -7.20
N ILE A 311 8.44 6.87 -6.21
CA ILE A 311 9.86 7.07 -5.92
C ILE A 311 10.52 5.77 -5.49
N TYR A 312 9.90 5.02 -4.58
CA TYR A 312 10.43 3.73 -4.13
C TYR A 312 10.58 2.73 -5.28
N ARG A 313 9.58 2.65 -6.19
CA ARG A 313 9.66 1.80 -7.39
C ARG A 313 10.78 2.25 -8.31
N ALA A 314 10.88 3.55 -8.55
CA ALA A 314 11.94 4.12 -9.39
C ALA A 314 13.33 3.77 -8.85
N LEU A 315 13.54 3.90 -7.53
CA LEU A 315 14.81 3.58 -6.87
C LEU A 315 15.21 2.10 -6.99
N ARG A 316 14.23 1.21 -7.12
CA ARG A 316 14.47 -0.23 -7.33
C ARG A 316 14.71 -0.57 -8.79
N ALA A 317 13.95 0.02 -9.70
CA ALA A 317 14.08 -0.19 -11.13
C ALA A 317 15.39 0.41 -11.69
N ARG A 318 15.90 1.49 -11.07
CA ARG A 318 17.15 2.18 -11.43
C ARG A 318 17.16 2.68 -12.88
N GLU A 319 17.85 1.98 -13.78
CA GLU A 319 18.13 2.50 -15.11
C GLU A 319 16.84 2.72 -15.92
N GLY A 320 16.76 3.87 -16.58
CA GLY A 320 15.58 4.27 -17.33
C GLY A 320 14.35 4.62 -16.49
N ALA A 321 14.41 4.53 -15.15
CA ALA A 321 13.29 4.87 -14.28
C ALA A 321 13.06 6.39 -14.21
N ILE A 322 11.79 6.78 -14.39
CA ILE A 322 11.31 8.16 -14.37
C ILE A 322 10.19 8.27 -13.35
N VAL A 323 10.18 9.37 -12.60
CA VAL A 323 9.03 9.80 -11.79
C VAL A 323 8.44 11.06 -12.41
N THR A 324 7.13 11.04 -12.62
CA THR A 324 6.38 12.16 -13.18
C THR A 324 5.33 12.65 -12.19
N VAL A 325 5.28 13.97 -11.98
CA VAL A 325 4.25 14.68 -11.22
C VAL A 325 3.23 15.23 -12.21
N ILE A 326 1.95 14.99 -11.94
CA ILE A 326 0.84 15.30 -12.86
C ILE A 326 -0.19 16.16 -12.13
N ASP A 327 -0.59 17.27 -12.73
CA ASP A 327 -1.72 18.10 -12.32
C ASP A 327 -3.01 17.47 -12.85
N ALA A 328 -3.79 16.88 -11.95
CA ALA A 328 -5.01 16.17 -12.31
C ALA A 328 -6.08 17.11 -12.86
N LYS A 329 -6.04 18.41 -12.51
CA LYS A 329 -7.04 19.39 -12.96
C LYS A 329 -6.91 19.74 -14.44
N LYS A 330 -5.75 19.44 -15.05
CA LYS A 330 -5.46 19.69 -16.46
C LYS A 330 -5.59 18.44 -17.32
N LEU A 331 -6.04 17.33 -16.73
CA LEU A 331 -6.37 16.14 -17.49
C LEU A 331 -7.67 16.39 -18.26
N GLN A 332 -7.65 16.04 -19.53
CA GLN A 332 -8.79 16.16 -20.44
C GLN A 332 -9.57 14.84 -20.54
N THR A 333 -8.98 13.75 -20.05
CA THR A 333 -9.54 12.41 -20.08
C THR A 333 -10.03 11.98 -18.69
N PRO A 334 -10.96 11.00 -18.61
CA PRO A 334 -11.45 10.53 -17.34
C PRO A 334 -10.37 9.91 -16.46
N VAL A 335 -10.51 10.10 -15.15
CA VAL A 335 -9.67 9.50 -14.11
C VAL A 335 -10.53 8.64 -13.22
N TYR A 336 -10.08 7.41 -12.97
CA TYR A 336 -10.81 6.43 -12.20
C TYR A 336 -10.08 6.11 -10.90
N SER A 337 -10.82 6.01 -9.80
CA SER A 337 -10.26 5.45 -8.57
C SER A 337 -10.06 3.94 -8.76
N ALA A 338 -8.82 3.46 -8.67
CA ALA A 338 -8.56 2.02 -8.78
C ALA A 338 -9.27 1.25 -7.66
N LYS A 339 -9.37 1.84 -6.46
CA LYS A 339 -10.11 1.25 -5.34
C LYS A 339 -11.59 1.08 -5.63
N ALA A 340 -12.24 2.10 -6.21
CA ALA A 340 -13.65 2.02 -6.58
C ALA A 340 -13.87 0.92 -7.63
N LEU A 341 -13.08 0.94 -8.71
CA LEU A 341 -13.13 -0.08 -9.75
C LEU A 341 -12.92 -1.50 -9.21
N VAL A 342 -11.90 -1.70 -8.37
CA VAL A 342 -11.60 -3.00 -7.75
C VAL A 342 -12.74 -3.48 -6.86
N SER A 343 -13.34 -2.57 -6.10
CA SER A 343 -14.47 -2.87 -5.21
C SER A 343 -15.71 -3.24 -6.01
N ASP A 344 -16.11 -2.38 -6.95
CA ASP A 344 -17.35 -2.50 -7.70
C ASP A 344 -17.34 -3.72 -8.62
N MET A 345 -16.20 -4.00 -9.26
CA MET A 345 -16.03 -5.16 -10.13
C MET A 345 -15.62 -6.43 -9.35
N LYS A 346 -15.56 -6.38 -8.01
CA LYS A 346 -15.17 -7.50 -7.14
C LYS A 346 -13.82 -8.12 -7.53
N LEU A 347 -12.88 -7.29 -7.98
CA LEU A 347 -11.55 -7.70 -8.47
C LEU A 347 -10.50 -7.82 -7.37
N ARG A 348 -10.89 -7.73 -6.10
CA ARG A 348 -9.98 -7.82 -4.96
C ARG A 348 -9.27 -9.18 -4.99
N ASN A 349 -7.97 -9.16 -5.27
CA ASN A 349 -7.13 -10.35 -5.25
C ASN A 349 -6.13 -10.28 -4.10
N GLY A 350 -6.33 -11.14 -3.10
CA GLY A 350 -5.54 -11.17 -1.88
C GLY A 350 -5.51 -9.81 -1.20
N TRP A 351 -4.37 -9.13 -1.31
CA TRP A 351 -4.06 -7.93 -0.57
C TRP A 351 -4.20 -6.64 -1.38
N TYR A 352 -4.42 -6.72 -2.69
CA TYR A 352 -4.57 -5.53 -3.51
C TYR A 352 -6.00 -5.02 -3.45
N CYS A 353 -6.12 -3.73 -3.16
CA CYS A 353 -7.41 -3.06 -3.04
C CYS A 353 -7.46 -1.72 -3.80
N GLY A 354 -6.48 -1.42 -4.67
CA GLY A 354 -6.43 -0.17 -5.45
C GLY A 354 -6.28 1.11 -4.61
N THR A 355 -5.99 1.02 -3.31
CA THR A 355 -5.92 2.19 -2.43
C THR A 355 -4.77 3.12 -2.81
N ASN A 356 -5.06 4.43 -2.85
CA ASN A 356 -4.16 5.51 -3.27
C ASN A 356 -3.70 5.43 -4.74
N GLU A 357 -4.32 4.57 -5.56
CA GLU A 357 -4.04 4.45 -6.99
C GLU A 357 -5.21 5.01 -7.81
N TYR A 358 -4.86 5.75 -8.85
CA TYR A 358 -5.79 6.34 -9.81
C TYR A 358 -5.35 5.97 -11.22
N LEU A 359 -6.31 5.61 -12.07
CA LEU A 359 -6.08 5.20 -13.44
C LEU A 359 -6.53 6.33 -14.36
N ILE A 360 -5.58 6.98 -15.02
CA ILE A 360 -5.88 8.00 -16.04
C ILE A 360 -6.16 7.27 -17.35
N TRP A 361 -7.23 7.64 -18.05
CA TRP A 361 -7.55 7.08 -19.35
C TRP A 361 -6.73 7.74 -20.47
N GLY A 362 -6.24 6.94 -21.42
CA GLY A 362 -5.77 7.44 -22.70
C GLY A 362 -4.39 8.08 -22.66
N ASN A 363 -4.31 9.34 -22.25
CA ASN A 363 -3.10 10.13 -22.29
C ASN A 363 -3.03 11.17 -21.15
N VAL A 364 -1.81 11.62 -20.86
CA VAL A 364 -1.51 12.78 -20.02
C VAL A 364 -0.85 13.82 -20.92
N PRO A 365 -1.51 14.96 -21.20
CA PRO A 365 -0.97 15.96 -22.10
C PRO A 365 0.11 16.81 -21.42
N THR A 366 0.93 17.50 -22.22
CA THR A 366 2.10 18.29 -21.74
C THR A 366 1.74 19.24 -20.61
N GLU A 367 0.62 19.96 -20.75
CA GLU A 367 0.18 20.97 -19.80
C GLU A 367 -0.14 20.41 -18.41
N ALA A 368 -0.52 19.12 -18.35
CA ALA A 368 -0.78 18.40 -17.11
C ALA A 368 0.50 17.84 -16.46
N ILE A 369 1.61 17.78 -17.18
CA ILE A 369 2.89 17.32 -16.62
C ILE A 369 3.55 18.48 -15.86
N VAL A 370 3.60 18.37 -14.53
CA VAL A 370 4.22 19.37 -13.65
C VAL A 370 5.73 19.27 -13.70
N SER A 371 6.27 18.05 -13.59
CA SER A 371 7.70 17.76 -13.72
C SER A 371 7.91 16.28 -14.00
N SER A 372 9.01 15.96 -14.70
CA SER A 372 9.48 14.59 -14.93
C SER A 372 11.00 14.52 -14.75
N PHE A 373 11.46 13.70 -13.82
CA PHE A 373 12.87 13.54 -13.48
C PHE A 373 13.26 12.05 -13.48
N LYS A 374 14.51 11.79 -13.86
CA LYS A 374 15.06 10.43 -13.79
C LYS A 374 15.37 10.11 -12.33
N VAL A 375 15.28 8.83 -11.94
CA VAL A 375 15.66 8.46 -10.58
C VAL A 375 17.14 8.72 -10.30
N SER A 376 18.00 8.56 -11.30
CA SER A 376 19.44 8.85 -11.20
C SER A 376 19.72 10.33 -10.92
N GLU A 377 18.85 11.23 -11.37
CA GLU A 377 18.91 12.66 -11.04
C GLU A 377 18.59 12.89 -9.55
N LEU A 378 17.56 12.22 -9.03
CA LEU A 378 17.22 12.27 -7.60
C LEU A 378 18.34 11.69 -6.72
N GLU A 379 18.93 10.56 -7.14
CA GLU A 379 20.07 9.95 -6.45
C GLU A 379 21.30 10.87 -6.45
N LYS A 380 21.59 11.49 -7.60
CA LYS A 380 22.67 12.47 -7.74
C LYS A 380 22.44 13.65 -6.79
N ILE A 381 21.25 14.26 -6.81
CA ILE A 381 20.86 15.35 -5.90
C ILE A 381 21.05 14.92 -4.43
N ALA A 382 20.57 13.75 -4.05
CA ALA A 382 20.70 13.24 -2.69
C ALA A 382 22.17 13.01 -2.27
N SER A 383 23.05 12.68 -3.22
CA SER A 383 24.48 12.52 -2.96
C SER A 383 25.25 13.84 -2.89
N GLU A 384 24.88 14.83 -3.71
CA GLU A 384 25.54 16.14 -3.78
C GLU A 384 25.11 17.06 -2.62
N TYR A 385 23.87 16.93 -2.16
CA TYR A 385 23.28 17.77 -1.13
C TYR A 385 22.94 16.92 0.09
N LYS A 386 23.86 16.89 1.07
CA LYS A 386 23.76 16.06 2.28
C LYS A 386 22.44 16.27 3.04
N ASP A 387 21.99 17.52 3.16
CA ASP A 387 20.71 17.89 3.78
C ASP A 387 19.52 17.18 3.11
N ILE A 388 19.49 17.18 1.78
CA ILE A 388 18.47 16.48 0.99
C ILE A 388 18.62 14.95 1.11
N GLY A 389 19.84 14.44 1.03
CA GLY A 389 20.12 13.01 1.15
C GLY A 389 19.68 12.41 2.49
N ASP A 390 19.98 13.13 3.58
CA ASP A 390 19.56 12.77 4.94
C ASP A 390 18.03 12.82 5.07
N MET A 391 17.38 13.82 4.47
CA MET A 391 15.92 13.98 4.47
C MET A 391 15.21 12.85 3.72
N LEU A 392 15.64 12.56 2.49
CA LEU A 392 15.01 11.56 1.63
C LEU A 392 15.34 10.12 2.02
N GLN A 393 16.50 9.90 2.67
CA GLN A 393 16.94 8.58 3.13
C GLN A 393 17.03 7.54 2.00
N VAL A 394 17.41 7.99 0.78
CA VAL A 394 17.45 7.18 -0.45
C VAL A 394 18.20 5.86 -0.25
N ASN A 395 19.40 5.93 0.34
CA ASN A 395 20.24 4.76 0.64
C ASN A 395 19.57 3.77 1.59
N LYS A 396 18.74 4.25 2.53
CA LYS A 396 17.99 3.37 3.44
C LYS A 396 16.84 2.72 2.68
N MET A 397 16.10 3.47 1.86
CA MET A 397 14.98 2.95 1.07
C MET A 397 15.42 1.80 0.14
N GLN A 398 16.57 1.92 -0.51
CA GLN A 398 17.10 0.91 -1.43
C GLN A 398 17.46 -0.42 -0.76
N LYS A 399 17.75 -0.42 0.54
CA LYS A 399 18.04 -1.65 1.30
C LYS A 399 16.80 -2.51 1.56
N PHE A 400 15.60 -1.95 1.40
CA PHE A 400 14.36 -2.70 1.55
C PHE A 400 14.10 -3.52 0.29
N LYS A 401 14.21 -4.86 0.42
CA LYS A 401 14.03 -5.81 -0.69
C LYS A 401 12.63 -5.75 -1.31
N THR A 402 11.60 -5.42 -0.54
CA THR A 402 10.22 -5.23 -1.02
C THR A 402 9.47 -4.21 -0.18
N THR A 403 8.40 -3.65 -0.74
CA THR A 403 7.33 -2.91 -0.04
C THR A 403 6.26 -3.84 0.54
N SER A 404 6.57 -5.13 0.77
CA SER A 404 5.60 -6.10 1.32
C SER A 404 5.32 -5.84 2.81
N GLY A 405 4.19 -6.33 3.34
CA GLY A 405 3.56 -5.86 4.60
C GLY A 405 4.41 -5.85 5.87
N SER A 406 5.40 -6.73 6.04
CA SER A 406 6.36 -6.63 7.15
C SER A 406 7.42 -5.53 6.90
N SER A 407 7.83 -5.38 5.65
CA SER A 407 8.87 -4.47 5.16
C SER A 407 8.37 -3.05 4.87
N ARG A 408 7.08 -2.82 4.55
CA ARG A 408 6.52 -1.47 4.32
C ARG A 408 6.09 -0.78 5.60
N ASN A 409 5.55 -1.51 6.57
CA ASN A 409 5.44 -0.98 7.92
C ASN A 409 6.86 -0.66 8.43
N SER A 410 7.84 -1.53 8.15
CA SER A 410 9.24 -1.22 8.44
C SER A 410 9.78 0.00 7.66
N LEU A 411 9.45 0.17 6.38
CA LEU A 411 9.87 1.32 5.57
C LEU A 411 9.25 2.62 6.10
N ARG A 412 7.94 2.65 6.30
CA ARG A 412 7.24 3.81 6.84
C ARG A 412 7.70 4.13 8.26
N THR A 413 7.82 3.14 9.13
CA THR A 413 8.38 3.30 10.48
C THR A 413 9.84 3.76 10.45
N MET A 414 10.61 3.36 9.44
CA MET A 414 11.98 3.86 9.24
C MET A 414 11.95 5.33 8.80
N LEU A 415 11.10 5.67 7.83
CA LEU A 415 10.95 7.04 7.33
C LEU A 415 10.46 7.99 8.43
N SER A 416 9.53 7.55 9.29
CA SER A 416 9.01 8.34 10.42
C SER A 416 10.05 8.60 11.51
N LYS A 417 11.14 7.83 11.52
CA LYS A 417 12.31 8.05 12.39
C LYS A 417 13.38 8.90 11.68
N GLY A 418 13.07 9.41 10.49
CA GLY A 418 13.91 10.32 9.74
C GLY A 418 14.03 11.69 10.40
N PRO A 419 14.92 12.55 9.87
CA PRO A 419 15.14 13.88 10.44
C PRO A 419 14.03 14.88 10.12
N GLY A 420 13.07 14.54 9.25
CA GLY A 420 12.05 15.47 8.77
C GLY A 420 11.04 15.89 9.83
N LYS A 421 10.79 17.18 9.90
CA LYS A 421 9.83 17.81 10.81
C LYS A 421 8.97 18.81 10.07
N LEU A 422 7.84 19.19 10.66
CA LEU A 422 7.04 20.31 10.16
C LEU A 422 7.62 21.64 10.66
N ASP A 423 8.90 21.92 10.38
CA ASP A 423 9.59 23.14 10.79
C ASP A 423 10.18 23.90 9.58
N HIS A 424 10.68 25.11 9.83
CA HIS A 424 11.25 26.00 8.82
C HIS A 424 12.45 25.35 8.09
N ASP A 425 13.37 24.73 8.82
CA ASP A 425 14.57 24.10 8.24
C ASP A 425 14.21 22.95 7.28
N SER A 426 13.28 22.08 7.68
CA SER A 426 12.78 21.02 6.79
C SER A 426 12.09 21.60 5.57
N GLY A 427 11.35 22.70 5.75
CA GLY A 427 10.75 23.49 4.67
C GLY A 427 11.79 23.98 3.65
N LEU A 428 12.89 24.56 4.13
CA LEU A 428 14.00 25.03 3.29
C LEU A 428 14.62 23.90 2.46
N VAL A 429 14.90 22.75 3.10
CA VAL A 429 15.50 21.58 2.45
C VAL A 429 14.57 21.02 1.37
N ILE A 430 13.28 20.86 1.67
CA ILE A 430 12.29 20.39 0.70
C ILE A 430 12.14 21.41 -0.43
N GLY A 431 12.07 22.71 -0.16
CA GLY A 431 11.98 23.72 -1.22
C GLY A 431 13.19 23.71 -2.17
N LYS A 432 14.40 23.53 -1.63
CA LYS A 432 15.61 23.35 -2.43
C LYS A 432 15.53 22.10 -3.31
N LEU A 433 15.08 20.97 -2.77
CA LEU A 433 14.85 19.74 -3.54
C LEU A 433 13.85 19.97 -4.67
N LEU A 434 12.70 20.60 -4.39
CA LEU A 434 11.66 20.82 -5.40
C LEU A 434 12.17 21.71 -6.55
N LYS A 435 12.97 22.73 -6.27
CA LYS A 435 13.63 23.54 -7.32
C LYS A 435 14.57 22.71 -8.18
N LEU A 436 15.40 21.86 -7.56
CA LEU A 436 16.34 20.99 -8.27
C LEU A 436 15.61 19.97 -9.16
N LEU A 437 14.41 19.53 -8.75
CA LEU A 437 13.53 18.67 -9.55
C LEU A 437 12.65 19.46 -10.54
N ASN A 438 12.92 20.74 -10.77
CA ASN A 438 12.18 21.62 -11.67
C ASN A 438 10.66 21.69 -11.36
N ILE A 439 10.28 21.57 -10.09
CA ILE A 439 8.89 21.76 -9.65
C ILE A 439 8.68 23.24 -9.40
N SER A 440 7.75 23.85 -10.13
CA SER A 440 7.48 25.28 -10.02
C SER A 440 6.87 25.64 -8.66
N LYS A 441 7.01 26.91 -8.26
CA LYS A 441 6.45 27.44 -7.01
C LYS A 441 4.95 27.20 -6.90
N THR A 442 4.21 27.24 -8.02
CA THR A 442 2.75 27.03 -8.04
C THR A 442 2.33 25.66 -7.51
N TYR A 443 3.16 24.62 -7.67
CA TYR A 443 2.86 23.27 -7.19
C TYR A 443 3.66 22.87 -5.95
N SER A 444 4.56 23.74 -5.47
CA SER A 444 5.54 23.37 -4.45
C SER A 444 4.88 22.96 -3.13
N GLU A 445 3.86 23.70 -2.67
CA GLU A 445 3.14 23.40 -1.43
C GLU A 445 2.42 22.04 -1.51
N GLY A 446 1.71 21.78 -2.61
CA GLY A 446 1.00 20.51 -2.81
C GLY A 446 1.95 19.31 -2.89
N VAL A 447 3.08 19.46 -3.60
CA VAL A 447 4.09 18.40 -3.65
C VAL A 447 4.77 18.21 -2.30
N ALA A 448 5.11 19.30 -1.61
CA ALA A 448 5.74 19.24 -0.30
C ALA A 448 4.82 18.54 0.73
N LEU A 449 3.53 18.87 0.75
CA LEU A 449 2.55 18.21 1.63
C LEU A 449 2.48 16.70 1.37
N ASN A 450 2.50 16.29 0.11
CA ASN A 450 2.50 14.87 -0.26
C ASN A 450 3.81 14.17 0.14
N LEU A 451 4.95 14.88 0.11
CA LEU A 451 6.23 14.38 0.60
C LEU A 451 6.26 14.26 2.13
N THR A 452 5.84 15.27 2.88
CA THR A 452 5.83 15.24 4.35
C THR A 452 4.92 14.11 4.87
N ASN A 453 3.75 13.91 4.24
CA ASN A 453 2.86 12.78 4.52
C ASN A 453 3.48 11.43 4.16
N SER A 454 4.21 11.37 3.04
CA SER A 454 4.87 10.15 2.57
C SER A 454 6.02 9.70 3.47
N TRP A 455 6.81 10.64 3.96
CA TRP A 455 7.94 10.41 4.86
C TRP A 455 7.55 10.45 6.34
N GLN A 456 6.29 10.78 6.66
CA GLN A 456 5.77 10.90 8.03
C GLN A 456 6.63 11.84 8.88
N PHE A 457 6.79 13.07 8.41
CA PHE A 457 7.50 14.10 9.15
C PHE A 457 6.89 14.26 10.55
N SER A 458 7.76 14.44 11.54
CA SER A 458 7.31 14.68 12.92
C SER A 458 6.52 15.98 13.01
N LYS A 459 5.60 16.04 13.97
CA LYS A 459 4.78 17.23 14.24
C LYS A 459 5.48 18.23 15.16
N ASP A 460 6.80 18.14 15.28
CA ASP A 460 7.63 19.07 16.02
C ASP A 460 7.78 20.34 15.17
N GLY A 461 6.86 21.30 15.33
CA GLY A 461 6.72 22.51 14.53
C GLY A 461 5.32 22.65 13.93
N SER A 462 5.12 23.63 13.05
CA SER A 462 3.85 23.85 12.34
C SER A 462 3.97 23.82 10.81
N TRP A 463 2.87 23.50 10.13
CA TRP A 463 2.81 23.59 8.67
C TRP A 463 3.11 25.01 8.16
N ASP A 464 2.79 26.06 8.92
CA ASP A 464 3.09 27.45 8.55
C ASP A 464 4.58 27.77 8.63
N GLU A 465 5.28 27.28 9.65
CA GLU A 465 6.75 27.39 9.74
C GLU A 465 7.41 26.66 8.57
N PHE A 466 6.96 25.43 8.29
CA PHE A 466 7.42 24.64 7.14
C PHE A 466 7.18 25.37 5.81
N LYS A 467 5.97 25.92 5.61
CA LYS A 467 5.64 26.72 4.41
C LYS A 467 6.52 27.97 4.29
N THR A 468 6.87 28.60 5.41
CA THR A 468 7.75 29.77 5.42
C THR A 468 9.13 29.39 4.88
N GLY A 469 9.74 28.32 5.40
CA GLY A 469 11.02 27.81 4.90
C GLY A 469 10.93 27.35 3.44
N LEU A 470 9.86 26.66 3.07
CA LEU A 470 9.59 26.25 1.68
C LEU A 470 9.58 27.46 0.74
N ASN A 471 8.82 28.50 1.07
CA ASN A 471 8.71 29.71 0.26
C ASN A 471 10.02 30.50 0.19
N GLU A 472 10.77 30.54 1.29
CA GLU A 472 12.09 31.17 1.33
C GLU A 472 13.08 30.48 0.39
N ALA A 473 13.10 29.14 0.36
CA ALA A 473 13.94 28.39 -0.58
C ALA A 473 13.63 28.73 -2.05
N PHE A 474 12.36 28.99 -2.38
CA PHE A 474 11.95 29.47 -3.70
C PHE A 474 12.36 30.92 -3.97
N ALA A 475 12.31 31.79 -2.96
CA ALA A 475 12.73 33.19 -3.08
C ALA A 475 14.24 33.38 -3.29
N ARG A 476 15.08 32.43 -2.83
CA ARG A 476 16.54 32.48 -3.06
C ARG A 476 16.87 32.38 -4.56
N SER A 477 17.42 33.44 -5.14
CA SER A 477 17.70 33.55 -6.59
C SER A 477 18.73 32.54 -7.11
N SER A 478 19.61 32.04 -6.25
CA SER A 478 20.63 31.03 -6.59
C SER A 478 20.42 29.76 -5.76
N LEU A 479 20.56 28.61 -6.41
CA LEU A 479 20.80 27.36 -5.68
C LEU A 479 22.19 27.46 -5.05
N PRO A 480 22.37 27.11 -3.77
CA PRO A 480 23.70 27.04 -3.17
C PRO A 480 24.52 26.07 -4.00
N SER A 481 25.68 26.51 -4.50
CA SER A 481 26.65 25.59 -5.12
C SER A 481 26.95 24.47 -4.12
N PRO A 482 27.07 23.21 -4.55
CA PRO A 482 27.47 22.14 -3.65
C PRO A 482 28.79 22.52 -2.98
N PRO A 483 28.99 22.17 -1.69
CA PRO A 483 30.26 22.44 -1.04
C PRO A 483 31.37 21.81 -1.88
N LEU A 484 32.33 22.63 -2.31
CA LEU A 484 33.52 22.18 -3.03
C LEU A 484 34.23 21.16 -2.13
N THR A 485 34.03 19.87 -2.40
CA THR A 485 34.89 18.83 -1.85
C THR A 485 36.26 19.10 -2.43
N THR A 486 37.15 19.67 -1.63
CA THR A 486 38.58 19.78 -1.92
C THR A 486 39.13 18.37 -2.02
N HIS A 487 38.99 17.75 -3.18
CA HIS A 487 39.82 16.63 -3.58
C HIS A 487 41.23 17.19 -3.77
N SER A 488 42.01 17.14 -2.70
CA SER A 488 43.46 17.17 -2.79
C SER A 488 43.87 15.99 -3.67
N GLN A 489 44.08 16.22 -4.96
CA GLN A 489 44.77 15.27 -5.81
C GLN A 489 46.17 15.07 -5.23
N PRO A 490 46.62 13.84 -4.98
CA PRO A 490 48.04 13.59 -4.82
C PRO A 490 48.70 13.89 -6.17
N SER A 491 49.69 14.78 -6.16
CA SER A 491 50.55 15.07 -7.29
C SER A 491 51.24 13.78 -7.75
N VAL A 492 50.76 13.20 -8.84
CA VAL A 492 51.48 12.15 -9.55
C VAL A 492 52.48 12.86 -10.47
N SER A 493 53.73 12.85 -10.06
CA SER A 493 54.88 13.18 -10.90
C SER A 493 54.98 12.14 -12.02
N VAL A 494 54.80 12.59 -13.26
CA VAL A 494 55.11 11.82 -14.46
C VAL A 494 56.63 11.82 -14.66
N PRO A 495 57.30 10.67 -14.80
CA PRO A 495 58.68 10.64 -15.26
C PRO A 495 58.72 10.91 -16.77
N GLU A 496 59.56 11.85 -17.18
CA GLU A 496 60.01 12.03 -18.56
C GLU A 496 60.52 10.69 -19.10
N MET A 497 59.97 10.26 -20.24
CA MET A 497 60.48 9.14 -21.00
C MET A 497 61.00 9.65 -22.34
N ASP A 498 62.28 9.35 -22.51
CA ASP A 498 63.24 9.77 -23.52
C ASP A 498 62.82 9.42 -24.95
N GLU A 499 63.06 10.36 -25.86
CA GLU A 499 62.98 10.15 -27.31
C GLU A 499 64.22 9.40 -27.79
N SER A 500 64.07 8.23 -28.40
CA SER A 500 64.92 7.83 -29.54
C SER A 500 64.54 6.48 -30.14
N ALA A 501 64.88 6.36 -31.42
CA ALA A 501 64.98 5.16 -32.27
C ALA A 501 63.78 4.84 -33.18
N VAL A 502 63.79 5.58 -34.30
CA VAL A 502 63.53 5.14 -35.68
C VAL A 502 63.83 3.64 -35.91
N ASN A 503 62.89 2.92 -36.51
CA ASN A 503 63.23 2.03 -37.63
C ASN A 503 62.04 1.77 -38.55
N GLU A 504 62.30 2.03 -39.84
CA GLU A 504 61.49 1.69 -40.99
C GLU A 504 61.43 0.17 -41.19
N SER A 505 60.27 -0.37 -41.55
CA SER A 505 60.21 -1.52 -42.45
C SER A 505 58.87 -1.59 -43.17
N ASP A 506 58.96 -1.49 -44.50
CA ASP A 506 57.92 -1.72 -45.49
C ASP A 506 57.25 -3.10 -45.42
N GLY A 507 55.99 -3.16 -45.89
CA GLY A 507 55.25 -4.37 -46.24
C GLY A 507 53.74 -4.09 -46.25
N HIS A 508 53.15 -3.57 -47.34
CA HIS A 508 52.67 -4.28 -48.54
C HIS A 508 51.53 -5.29 -48.27
N TYR A 509 50.32 -4.91 -48.74
CA TYR A 509 49.12 -5.68 -49.12
C TYR A 509 48.47 -6.62 -48.09
N ASP A 510 47.16 -6.47 -47.80
CA ASP A 510 46.09 -6.94 -48.69
C ASP A 510 44.70 -6.42 -48.26
N MET A 511 43.88 -6.18 -49.29
CA MET A 511 42.44 -5.89 -49.18
C MET A 511 41.68 -7.18 -48.98
N ILE A 512 40.76 -7.25 -48.00
CA ILE A 512 39.58 -8.11 -48.10
C ILE A 512 38.35 -7.33 -47.62
N GLU A 513 37.56 -6.89 -48.59
CA GLU A 513 36.13 -6.70 -48.47
C GLU A 513 35.49 -8.02 -48.05
N ASN A 514 34.50 -7.99 -47.16
CA ASN A 514 33.35 -8.88 -47.33
C ASN A 514 32.10 -8.28 -46.69
N GLU A 515 31.13 -8.13 -47.57
CA GLU A 515 29.76 -7.73 -47.36
C GLU A 515 28.92 -8.82 -46.67
N SER A 516 27.86 -8.34 -46.01
CA SER A 516 26.49 -8.88 -46.02
C SER A 516 26.19 -10.33 -45.59
N GLY A 517 25.33 -10.38 -44.56
CA GLY A 517 24.34 -11.43 -44.28
C GLY A 517 23.19 -10.82 -43.50
#